data_AF-W7YMU9-F1
#
_entry.id   AF-W7YMU9-F1
#
_cell.length_a   1.000
_cell.length_b   1.000
_cell.length_c   1.000
_cell.angle_alpha   90.00
_cell.angle_beta   90.00
_cell.angle_gamma   90.00
#
_symmetry.space_group_name_H-M   'P 1'
#
loop_
_entity.id
_entity.type
_entity.pdbx_description
1 polymer ?
#
loop_
_entity_poly.entity_id
_entity_poly.type
_entity_poly.pdbx_seq_one_letter_code
_entity_poly.pdbx_strand_id
1 'polypeptide(L)'
;MQTMGLALHTDKYQINMMYAHWVNGTHQQKATFEAYFRKLPFGNGYAVFAGLERIVHYIANLRFTDDDIKYLSEQEENYDSAFLEELKQFRFSGDMYSMKRER
;
A
#
# COMPACT_ATOMS: atom_id res chain seq x y z
N MET A 1 2.09 -23.77 5.79
CA MET A 1 2.41 -22.70 4.83
C MET A 1 1.64 -21.47 5.28
N GLN A 2 2.28 -20.57 6.03
CA GLN A 2 1.59 -19.38 6.55
C GLN A 2 1.17 -18.51 5.36
N THR A 3 -0.11 -18.20 5.27
CA THR A 3 -0.64 -17.34 4.20
C THR A 3 -0.25 -15.92 4.55
N MET A 4 0.85 -15.41 3.99
CA MET A 4 1.22 -14.00 4.13
C MET A 4 0.03 -13.13 3.72
N GLY A 5 -0.38 -12.24 4.61
CA GLY A 5 -1.46 -11.31 4.34
C GLY A 5 -1.11 -10.44 3.12
N LEU A 6 -2.14 -10.04 2.38
CA LEU A 6 -2.02 -9.08 1.29
C LEU A 6 -1.30 -7.78 1.74
N ALA A 7 -1.32 -7.43 3.04
CA ALA A 7 -0.61 -6.29 3.59
C ALA A 7 0.92 -6.38 3.50
N LEU A 8 1.49 -7.59 3.58
CA LEU A 8 2.93 -7.81 3.40
C LEU A 8 3.32 -8.10 1.94
N HIS A 9 2.38 -8.05 0.99
CA HIS A 9 2.69 -7.99 -0.45
C HIS A 9 3.16 -6.59 -0.87
N THR A 10 4.10 -6.04 -0.12
CA THR A 10 4.75 -4.75 -0.34
C THR A 10 6.25 -4.93 -0.14
N ASP A 11 7.06 -4.12 -0.81
CA ASP A 11 8.49 -4.15 -0.55
C ASP A 11 8.77 -3.68 0.87
N LYS A 12 9.72 -4.33 1.57
CA LYS A 12 10.18 -3.97 2.93
C LYS A 12 10.50 -2.47 3.06
N TYR A 13 10.99 -1.88 1.98
CA TYR A 13 11.25 -0.44 1.84
C TYR A 13 10.02 0.44 2.18
N GLN A 14 8.81 0.03 1.78
CA GLN A 14 7.60 0.80 2.02
C GLN A 14 7.26 0.87 3.51
N ILE A 15 7.46 -0.24 4.24
CA ILE A 15 7.25 -0.28 5.70
C ILE A 15 8.28 0.60 6.41
N ASN A 16 9.55 0.55 5.99
CA ASN A 16 10.59 1.44 6.52
C ASN A 16 10.27 2.92 6.27
N MET A 17 9.74 3.27 5.10
CA MET A 17 9.30 4.63 4.80
C MET A 17 8.13 5.06 5.67
N MET A 18 7.13 4.20 5.87
CA MET A 18 6.02 4.48 6.80
C MET A 18 6.54 4.73 8.21
N TYR A 19 7.48 3.92 8.70
CA TYR A 19 8.10 4.10 10.00
C TYR A 19 8.88 5.42 10.08
N ALA A 20 9.65 5.77 9.06
CA ALA A 20 10.37 7.05 9.01
C ALA A 20 9.40 8.25 9.03
N HIS A 21 8.27 8.17 8.31
CA HIS A 21 7.22 9.20 8.37
C HIS A 21 6.54 9.27 9.74
N TRP A 22 6.35 8.13 10.41
CA TRP A 22 5.79 8.07 11.75
C TRP A 22 6.71 8.72 12.78
N VAL A 23 7.99 8.34 12.80
CA VAL A 23 9.03 8.91 13.68
C VAL A 23 9.17 10.42 13.47
N ASN A 24 9.09 10.89 12.22
CA ASN A 24 9.17 12.32 11.89
C ASN A 24 7.84 13.08 12.06
N GLY A 25 6.75 12.43 12.49
CA GLY A 25 5.44 13.06 12.67
C GLY A 25 4.77 13.53 11.37
N THR A 26 5.19 13.03 10.22
CA THR A 26 4.70 13.44 8.88
C THR A 26 3.69 12.46 8.27
N HIS A 27 3.43 11.33 8.92
CA HIS A 27 2.53 10.26 8.44
C HIS A 27 1.07 10.69 8.22
N GLN A 28 0.63 11.81 8.82
CA GLN A 28 -0.73 12.36 8.64
C GLN A 28 -0.81 13.46 7.57
N GLN A 29 0.31 13.80 6.92
CA GLN A 29 0.30 14.80 5.88
C GLN A 29 -0.44 14.27 4.66
N LYS A 30 -1.32 15.09 4.09
CA LYS A 30 -2.03 14.73 2.85
C LYS A 30 -1.01 14.63 1.72
N ALA A 31 -0.99 13.47 1.08
CA ALA A 31 -0.19 13.21 -0.10
C ALA A 31 -1.10 12.88 -1.30
N THR A 32 -0.66 13.23 -2.50
CA THR A 32 -1.34 12.91 -3.76
C THR A 32 -0.37 12.15 -4.65
N PHE A 33 -0.80 11.00 -5.15
CA PHE A 33 0.00 10.13 -6.01
C PHE A 33 -0.73 9.93 -7.34
N GLU A 34 0.03 9.99 -8.43
CA GLU A 34 -0.47 9.77 -9.78
C GLU A 34 0.24 8.56 -10.40
N ALA A 35 -0.54 7.55 -10.79
CA ALA A 35 -0.04 6.39 -11.51
C ALA A 35 -0.26 6.57 -13.01
N TYR A 36 0.83 6.69 -13.78
CA TYR A 36 0.79 6.82 -15.23
C TYR A 36 1.91 5.99 -15.87
N PHE A 37 1.71 5.55 -17.11
CA PHE A 37 2.75 4.90 -17.91
C PHE A 37 3.34 5.91 -18.90
N ARG A 38 4.67 5.89 -19.07
CA ARG A 38 5.37 6.81 -19.98
C ARG A 38 5.46 6.33 -21.43
N LYS A 39 5.31 5.03 -21.65
CA LYS A 39 5.40 4.41 -22.98
C LYS A 39 4.23 3.47 -23.18
N LEU A 40 3.62 3.55 -24.36
CA LEU A 40 2.57 2.62 -24.76
C LEU A 40 3.18 1.23 -24.93
N PRO A 41 2.64 0.21 -24.26
CA PRO A 41 3.04 -1.16 -24.57
C PRO A 41 2.58 -1.49 -26.00
N PHE A 42 3.46 -2.16 -26.76
CA PHE A 42 3.21 -2.66 -28.14
C PHE A 42 3.22 -1.66 -29.30
N GLY A 43 3.58 -0.39 -29.10
CA GLY A 43 3.70 0.59 -30.21
C GLY A 43 2.39 0.91 -30.95
N ASN A 44 1.26 0.41 -30.43
CA ASN A 44 -0.08 0.66 -30.96
C ASN A 44 -0.70 1.91 -30.32
N GLY A 45 -1.52 2.63 -31.09
CA GLY A 45 -2.01 3.98 -30.76
C GLY A 45 -3.02 4.11 -29.61
N TYR A 46 -3.29 3.05 -28.83
CA TYR A 46 -4.18 3.07 -27.67
C TYR A 46 -3.85 1.93 -26.69
N ALA A 47 -4.14 2.14 -25.40
CA ALA A 47 -4.01 1.13 -24.35
C ALA A 47 -5.31 1.07 -23.54
N VAL A 48 -5.89 -0.12 -23.37
CA VAL A 48 -7.07 -0.33 -22.55
C VAL A 48 -6.64 -0.57 -21.11
N PHE A 49 -7.08 0.30 -20.19
CA PHE A 49 -6.77 0.18 -18.77
C PHE A 49 -7.64 -0.89 -18.11
N ALA A 50 -7.18 -2.14 -18.11
CA ALA A 50 -7.85 -3.27 -17.44
C ALA A 50 -7.06 -3.67 -16.17
N GLY A 51 -7.68 -3.55 -14.99
CA GLY A 51 -7.08 -4.00 -13.72
C GLY A 51 -7.25 -3.07 -12.53
N LEU A 52 -7.76 -1.84 -12.74
CA LEU A 52 -8.02 -0.88 -11.67
C LEU A 52 -8.85 -1.47 -10.54
N GLU A 53 -9.94 -2.15 -10.89
CA GLU A 53 -10.90 -2.72 -9.94
C GLU A 53 -10.22 -3.63 -8.91
N ARG A 54 -9.26 -4.45 -9.34
CA ARG A 54 -8.50 -5.34 -8.45
C ARG A 54 -7.63 -4.55 -7.48
N ILE A 55 -6.96 -3.50 -7.95
CA ILE A 55 -6.12 -2.63 -7.11
C ILE A 55 -6.99 -1.84 -6.13
N VAL A 56 -8.13 -1.32 -6.60
CA VAL A 56 -9.10 -0.61 -5.76
C VAL A 56 -9.59 -1.50 -4.63
N HIS A 57 -10.05 -2.72 -4.96
CA HIS A 57 -10.50 -3.68 -3.97
C HIS A 57 -9.38 -4.10 -3.00
N TYR A 58 -8.14 -4.24 -3.49
CA TYR A 58 -6.99 -4.53 -2.65
C TYR A 58 -6.72 -3.42 -1.64
N ILE A 59 -6.60 -2.17 -2.10
CA ILE A 59 -6.32 -1.00 -1.23
C ILE A 59 -7.46 -0.83 -0.21
N ALA A 60 -8.71 -0.98 -0.64
CA ALA A 60 -9.88 -0.85 0.23
C ALA A 60 -9.94 -1.94 1.34
N ASN A 61 -9.38 -3.12 1.10
CA ASN A 61 -9.35 -4.23 2.06
C ASN A 61 -7.98 -4.42 2.71
N LEU A 62 -7.04 -3.50 2.50
CA LEU A 62 -5.71 -3.56 3.06
C LEU A 62 -5.78 -3.45 4.59
N ARG A 63 -5.37 -4.51 5.28
CA ARG A 63 -5.34 -4.60 6.75
C ARG A 63 -4.15 -5.45 7.17
N PHE A 64 -3.41 -4.96 8.15
CA PHE A 64 -2.37 -5.74 8.81
C PHE A 64 -3.03 -6.71 9.79
N THR A 65 -2.70 -7.98 9.68
CA THR A 65 -3.16 -9.05 10.57
C THR A 65 -2.22 -9.19 11.76
N ASP A 66 -2.66 -9.88 12.81
CA ASP A 66 -1.81 -10.16 13.99
C ASP A 66 -0.54 -10.93 13.62
N ASP A 67 -0.61 -11.83 12.63
CA ASP A 67 0.55 -12.55 12.11
C ASP A 67 1.52 -11.61 11.38
N ASP A 68 1.01 -10.63 10.62
CA ASP A 68 1.85 -9.61 9.97
C ASP A 68 2.57 -8.74 11.01
N ILE A 69 1.87 -8.33 12.07
CA ILE A 69 2.45 -7.54 13.17
C ILE A 69 3.51 -8.33 13.91
N LYS A 70 3.24 -9.61 14.20
CA LYS A 70 4.22 -10.49 14.84
C LYS A 70 5.48 -10.63 13.98
N TYR A 71 5.31 -10.86 12.68
CA TYR A 71 6.43 -10.94 11.75
C TYR A 71 7.26 -9.66 11.73
N LEU A 72 6.61 -8.49 11.71
CA LEU A 72 7.27 -7.18 11.76
C LEU A 72 8.02 -6.95 13.09
N SER A 73 7.47 -7.40 14.22
CA SER A 73 8.10 -7.27 15.53
C SER A 73 9.40 -8.09 15.68
N GLU A 74 9.55 -9.14 14.88
CA GLU A 74 10.74 -10.01 14.86
C GLU A 74 11.82 -9.50 13.89
N GLN A 75 11.60 -8.39 13.18
CA GLN A 75 12.56 -7.84 12.22
C GLN A 75 13.69 -7.05 12.87
N GLU A 76 14.84 -7.02 12.20
CA GLU A 76 16.07 -6.33 12.63
C GLU A 76 15.91 -4.80 12.82
N GLU A 77 14.90 -4.20 12.20
CA GLU A 77 14.57 -2.78 12.33
C GLU A 77 14.11 -2.37 13.73
N ASN A 78 13.68 -3.32 14.58
CA ASN A 78 13.17 -3.05 15.93
C ASN A 78 12.13 -1.93 15.95
N TYR A 79 11.06 -2.08 15.17
CA TYR A 79 9.97 -1.10 15.12
C TYR A 79 9.36 -0.84 16.50
N ASP A 80 9.01 0.42 16.78
CA ASP A 80 8.35 0.78 18.03
C ASP A 80 6.99 0.06 18.14
N SER A 81 6.70 -0.48 19.33
CA SER A 81 5.40 -1.06 19.67
C SER A 81 4.22 -0.14 19.36
N ALA A 82 4.36 1.17 19.55
CA ALA A 82 3.31 2.15 19.24
C ALA A 82 3.03 2.23 17.74
N PHE A 83 4.08 2.14 16.91
CA PHE A 83 3.92 2.09 15.45
C PHE A 83 3.25 0.79 15.00
N LEU A 84 3.58 -0.34 15.62
CA LEU A 84 2.94 -1.63 15.32
C LEU A 84 1.44 -1.63 15.66
N GLU A 85 1.05 -1.02 16.79
CA GLU A 85 -0.36 -0.84 17.14
C GLU A 85 -1.09 0.08 16.15
N GLU A 86 -0.44 1.14 15.66
CA GLU A 86 -1.01 1.97 14.60
C GLU A 86 -1.21 1.19 13.29
N LEU A 87 -0.24 0.36 12.89
CA LEU A 87 -0.38 -0.51 11.70
C LEU A 87 -1.57 -1.46 11.82
N LYS A 88 -1.82 -2.01 13.01
CA LYS A 88 -2.97 -2.88 13.27
C LYS A 88 -4.31 -2.14 13.06
N GLN A 89 -4.36 -0.88 13.46
CA GLN A 89 -5.53 -0.01 13.31
C GLN A 89 -5.64 0.63 11.92
N PHE A 90 -4.60 0.54 11.11
CA PHE A 90 -4.54 1.15 9.79
C PHE A 90 -5.72 0.74 8.91
N ARG A 91 -6.40 1.75 8.36
CA ARG A 91 -7.42 1.59 7.32
C ARG A 91 -7.20 2.66 6.27
N PHE A 92 -7.29 2.26 5.01
CA PHE A 92 -7.28 3.23 3.92
C PHE A 92 -8.53 4.11 4.00
N SER A 93 -8.32 5.42 4.11
CA SER A 93 -9.38 6.45 4.22
C SER A 93 -9.29 7.52 3.12
N GLY A 94 -8.43 7.32 2.13
CA GLY A 94 -8.21 8.26 1.04
C GLY A 94 -9.25 8.16 -0.08
N ASP A 95 -9.33 9.21 -0.89
CA ASP A 95 -10.09 9.22 -2.13
C ASP A 95 -9.26 8.65 -3.27
N MET A 96 -9.89 7.88 -4.16
CA MET A 96 -9.23 7.31 -5.32
C MET A 96 -10.04 7.60 -6.58
N TYR A 97 -9.40 8.29 -7.52
CA TYR A 97 -9.96 8.65 -8.81
C TYR A 97 -9.30 7.81 -9.89
N SER A 98 -10.06 7.46 -10.92
CA SER A 98 -9.49 6.76 -12.07
C SER A 98 -10.19 7.08 -13.37
N MET A 99 -9.49 6.82 -14.47
CA MET A 99 -10.02 6.87 -15.81
C MET A 99 -11.24 5.95 -15.93
N LYS A 100 -12.28 6.44 -16.57
CA LYS A 100 -13.51 5.67 -16.81
C LYS A 100 -13.16 4.45 -17.67
N ARG A 101 -13.64 3.26 -17.28
CA ARG A 101 -13.60 2.07 -18.16
C ARG A 101 -14.31 2.44 -19.46
N GLU A 102 -13.66 2.28 -20.61
CA GLU A 102 -14.37 2.29 -21.89
C GLU A 102 -15.35 1.11 -21.90
N ARG A 103 -16.59 1.38 -22.28
CA ARG A 103 -17.65 0.37 -22.45
C ARG A 103 -17.59 -0.19 -23.86
#